data_AF-A0A2N2H394-F1
#
_entry.id   AF-A0A2N2H394-F1
#
_cell.length_a   1.000
_cell.length_b   1.000
_cell.length_c   1.000
_cell.angle_alpha   90.00
_cell.angle_beta   90.00
_cell.angle_gamma   90.00
#
_symmetry.space_group_name_H-M   'P 1'
#
loop_
_entity.id
_entity.type
_entity.pdbx_description
1 polymer ?
#
loop_
_entity_poly.entity_id
_entity_poly.type
_entity_poly.pdbx_seq_one_letter_code
_entity_poly.pdbx_strand_id
1 'polypeptide(L)'
;MDLTHLKRNLKGDFFGGLAATLVALPSAIAFGLIIFAPLGVEYSARGAIGGILGCIAIGFLAPLLGGTARLVSAPCAPAAAVLSVFVMEMVRRDNSPSALALVPAYLSVVILISAGLQVLAGTLKGGRI
;
A
#
# COMPACT_ATOMS: atom_id res chain seq x y z
N MET A 1 -6.77 25.65 8.90
CA MET A 1 -6.19 25.57 7.54
C MET A 1 -6.23 26.95 6.94
N ASP A 2 -5.08 27.60 6.79
CA ASP A 2 -4.99 28.95 6.23
C ASP A 2 -5.06 28.86 4.70
N LEU A 3 -6.14 29.40 4.11
CA LEU A 3 -6.49 29.24 2.69
C LEU A 3 -5.60 30.05 1.74
N THR A 4 -4.69 30.87 2.28
CA THR A 4 -3.75 31.71 1.52
C THR A 4 -2.57 30.94 0.92
N HIS A 5 -2.15 29.80 1.52
CA HIS A 5 -1.06 28.97 0.98
C HIS A 5 -1.46 28.14 -0.24
N LEU A 6 -2.74 27.76 -0.38
CA LEU A 6 -3.24 26.89 -1.44
C LEU A 6 -3.10 27.50 -2.85
N LYS A 7 -3.22 28.82 -2.96
CA LYS A 7 -3.10 29.53 -4.24
C LYS A 7 -1.66 29.75 -4.69
N ARG A 8 -0.67 29.69 -3.79
CA ARG A 8 0.70 30.15 -4.08
C ARG A 8 1.57 29.09 -4.78
N ASN A 9 1.19 27.81 -4.73
CA ASN A 9 1.98 26.68 -5.25
C ASN A 9 1.23 25.68 -6.12
N LEU A 10 0.05 26.01 -6.67
CA LEU A 10 -0.78 25.07 -7.44
C LEU A 10 -0.05 24.37 -8.60
N LYS A 11 0.83 25.10 -9.30
CA LYS A 11 1.71 24.50 -10.33
C LYS A 11 2.71 23.51 -9.72
N GLY A 12 3.35 23.88 -8.62
CA GLY A 12 4.31 23.02 -7.91
C GLY A 12 3.66 21.74 -7.39
N ASP A 13 2.46 21.86 -6.81
CA ASP A 13 1.70 20.71 -6.30
C ASP A 13 1.23 19.79 -7.42
N PHE A 14 0.82 20.34 -8.56
CA PHE A 14 0.44 19.56 -9.74
C PHE A 14 1.62 18.76 -10.30
N PHE A 15 2.76 19.41 -10.55
CA PHE A 15 3.96 18.71 -11.05
C PHE A 15 4.55 17.76 -10.00
N GLY A 16 4.47 18.11 -8.71
CA GLY A 16 4.88 17.25 -7.61
C GLY A 16 4.03 15.97 -7.54
N GLY A 17 2.71 16.10 -7.65
CA GLY A 17 1.79 14.95 -7.71
C GLY A 17 2.00 14.07 -8.95
N LEU A 18 2.27 14.69 -10.10
CA LEU A 18 2.62 13.94 -11.32
C LEU A 18 3.92 13.16 -11.15
N ALA A 19 4.98 13.81 -10.66
CA ALA A 19 6.27 13.18 -10.41
C ALA A 19 6.16 12.05 -9.38
N ALA A 20 5.39 12.26 -8.31
CA ALA A 20 5.07 11.25 -7.31
C ALA A 20 4.39 10.01 -7.92
N THR A 21 3.39 10.24 -8.78
CA THR A 21 2.63 9.16 -9.44
C THR A 21 3.53 8.33 -10.36
N LEU A 22 4.43 8.97 -11.11
CA LEU A 22 5.38 8.29 -12.00
C LEU A 22 6.31 7.30 -11.26
N VAL A 23 6.55 7.51 -9.96
CA VAL A 23 7.39 6.62 -9.14
C VAL A 23 6.55 5.63 -8.32
N ALA A 24 5.43 6.07 -7.76
CA ALA A 24 4.59 5.26 -6.90
C ALA A 24 3.77 4.22 -7.68
N LEU A 25 3.30 4.54 -8.88
CA LEU A 25 2.44 3.65 -9.65
C LEU A 25 3.18 2.38 -10.16
N PRO A 26 4.39 2.47 -10.75
CA PRO A 26 5.13 1.27 -11.15
C PRO A 26 5.49 0.37 -9.97
N SER A 27 5.89 0.96 -8.83
CA SER A 27 6.21 0.22 -7.62
C SER A 27 4.97 -0.46 -7.01
N ALA A 28 3.81 0.18 -7.05
CA ALA A 28 2.54 -0.41 -6.60
C ALA A 28 2.15 -1.64 -7.42
N ILE A 29 2.29 -1.56 -8.75
CA ILE A 29 2.03 -2.70 -9.63
C ILE A 29 3.00 -3.84 -9.30
N ALA A 30 4.30 -3.55 -9.22
CA ALA A 30 5.34 -4.54 -8.95
C ALA A 30 5.12 -5.24 -7.60
N PHE A 31 4.88 -4.48 -6.53
CA PHE A 31 4.68 -5.07 -5.20
C PHE A 31 3.34 -5.82 -5.09
N GLY A 32 2.28 -5.36 -5.74
CA GLY A 32 1.02 -6.10 -5.85
C GLY A 32 1.20 -7.46 -6.55
N LEU A 33 1.97 -7.48 -7.64
CA LEU A 33 2.33 -8.72 -8.34
C LEU A 33 3.16 -9.66 -7.46
N ILE A 34 4.16 -9.13 -6.74
CA ILE A 34 5.05 -9.93 -5.88
C ILE A 34 4.29 -10.60 -4.73
N ILE A 35 3.32 -9.90 -4.12
CA ILE A 35 2.52 -10.46 -3.02
C ILE A 35 1.69 -11.66 -3.50
N PHE A 36 1.14 -11.59 -4.71
CA PHE A 36 0.27 -12.63 -5.28
C PHE A 36 1.02 -13.68 -6.10
N ALA A 37 2.31 -13.47 -6.40
CA ALA A 37 3.12 -14.39 -7.20
C ALA A 37 3.06 -15.86 -6.74
N PRO A 38 3.05 -16.19 -5.43
CA PRO A 38 2.98 -17.58 -4.99
C PRO A 38 1.64 -18.28 -5.29
N LEU A 39 0.57 -17.54 -5.60
CA LEU A 39 -0.74 -18.08 -5.97
C LEU A 39 -0.81 -18.54 -7.43
N GLY A 40 0.22 -18.23 -8.23
CA GLY A 40 0.27 -18.53 -9.65
C GLY A 40 -0.20 -17.38 -10.55
N VAL A 41 0.08 -17.53 -11.84
CA VAL A 41 -0.06 -16.46 -12.86
C VAL A 41 -1.49 -15.95 -13.04
N GLU A 42 -2.49 -16.80 -12.76
CA GLU A 42 -3.92 -16.45 -12.79
C GLU A 42 -4.27 -15.31 -11.83
N TYR A 43 -3.49 -15.14 -10.76
CA TYR A 43 -3.71 -14.12 -9.73
C TYR A 43 -2.93 -12.83 -9.98
N SER A 44 -2.03 -12.80 -10.97
CA SER A 44 -1.19 -11.64 -11.28
C SER A 44 -2.01 -10.38 -11.57
N ALA A 45 -3.07 -10.51 -12.39
CA ALA A 45 -3.94 -9.38 -12.69
C ALA A 45 -4.62 -8.80 -11.44
N ARG A 46 -5.06 -9.68 -10.52
CA ARG A 46 -5.67 -9.29 -9.24
C ARG A 46 -4.65 -8.58 -8.34
N GLY A 47 -3.43 -9.10 -8.25
CA GLY A 47 -2.35 -8.46 -7.51
C GLY A 47 -1.99 -7.07 -8.04
N ALA A 48 -1.85 -6.93 -9.37
CA ALA A 48 -1.58 -5.65 -10.01
C ALA A 48 -2.70 -4.62 -9.75
N ILE A 49 -3.96 -5.00 -9.94
CA ILE A 49 -5.12 -4.14 -9.68
C ILE A 49 -5.17 -3.76 -8.20
N GLY A 50 -4.95 -4.70 -7.29
CA GLY A 50 -4.89 -4.45 -5.85
C GLY A 50 -3.83 -3.40 -5.48
N GLY A 51 -2.64 -3.51 -6.07
CA GLY A 51 -1.57 -2.51 -5.93
C GLY A 51 -1.98 -1.13 -6.42
N ILE A 52 -2.54 -1.03 -7.64
CA ILE A 52 -3.01 0.23 -8.23
C ILE A 52 -4.08 0.88 -7.34
N LEU A 53 -5.11 0.13 -6.96
CA LEU A 53 -6.20 0.65 -6.14
C LEU A 53 -5.71 1.08 -4.75
N GLY A 54 -4.82 0.33 -4.12
CA GLY A 54 -4.19 0.70 -2.86
C GLY A 54 -3.37 1.99 -2.95
N CYS A 55 -2.60 2.14 -4.03
CA CYS A 55 -1.81 3.35 -4.30
C CYS A 55 -2.71 4.58 -4.51
N ILE A 56 -3.81 4.44 -5.26
CA ILE A 56 -4.78 5.52 -5.45
C ILE A 56 -5.40 5.89 -4.10
N ALA A 57 -5.87 4.90 -3.34
CA ALA A 57 -6.50 5.13 -2.05
C ALA A 57 -5.57 5.87 -1.07
N ILE A 58 -4.32 5.44 -0.93
CA ILE A 58 -3.38 6.11 -0.02
C ILE A 58 -2.94 7.49 -0.52
N GLY A 59 -2.85 7.68 -1.85
CA GLY A 59 -2.56 8.98 -2.46
C GLY A 59 -3.61 10.05 -2.14
N PHE A 60 -4.88 9.64 -1.96
CA PHE A 60 -5.95 10.53 -1.51
C PHE A 60 -6.06 10.63 0.01
N LEU A 61 -5.97 9.51 0.74
CA LEU A 61 -6.24 9.47 2.18
C LEU A 61 -5.08 10.05 3.02
N ALA A 62 -3.83 9.79 2.66
CA ALA A 62 -2.67 10.24 3.42
C ALA A 62 -2.59 11.78 3.57
N PRO A 63 -2.75 12.61 2.51
CA PRO A 63 -2.70 14.06 2.67
C PRO A 63 -3.86 14.60 3.52
N LEU A 64 -5.03 13.94 3.54
CA LEU A 64 -6.19 14.34 4.35
C LEU A 64 -5.98 14.09 5.85
N LEU A 65 -5.17 13.09 6.22
CA LEU A 65 -4.96 12.67 7.60
C LEU A 65 -3.68 13.23 8.25
N GLY A 66 -2.93 14.09 7.55
CA GLY A 66 -1.76 14.79 8.10
C GLY A 66 -0.43 14.46 7.41
N GLY A 67 -0.35 14.71 6.10
CA GLY A 67 0.87 14.50 5.31
C GLY A 67 1.99 15.52 5.61
N THR A 68 3.24 15.12 5.36
CA THR A 68 4.43 15.98 5.48
C THR A 68 4.77 16.67 4.17
N ALA A 69 5.08 17.98 4.20
CA ALA A 69 5.48 18.73 3.03
C ALA A 69 6.76 18.12 2.40
N ARG A 70 6.60 17.46 1.24
CA ARG A 70 7.62 16.78 0.39
C ARG A 70 7.70 15.25 0.46
N LEU A 71 7.05 14.56 1.40
CA LEU A 71 7.04 13.09 1.35
C LEU A 71 5.85 12.58 0.53
N VAL A 72 6.11 11.52 -0.23
CA VAL A 72 5.11 10.80 -1.03
C VAL A 72 4.80 9.49 -0.33
N SER A 73 3.53 9.21 -0.10
CA SER A 73 3.10 7.87 0.34
C SER A 73 3.22 6.89 -0.82
N ALA A 74 4.14 5.95 -0.69
CA ALA A 74 4.42 4.93 -1.69
C ALA A 74 4.44 3.55 -1.02
N PRO A 75 4.17 2.48 -1.77
CA PRO A 75 4.21 1.12 -1.24
C PRO A 75 5.65 0.69 -0.89
N CYS A 76 5.78 -0.23 0.07
CA CYS A 76 7.05 -0.58 0.71
C CYS A 76 7.52 -1.98 0.28
N ALA A 77 8.76 -2.10 -0.22
CA ALA A 77 9.32 -3.37 -0.70
C ALA A 77 9.46 -4.43 0.42
N PRO A 78 10.04 -4.11 1.60
CA PRO A 78 10.10 -5.04 2.73
C PRO A 78 8.73 -5.62 3.14
N ALA A 79 7.70 -4.77 3.19
CA ALA A 79 6.35 -5.23 3.53
C ALA A 79 5.80 -6.19 2.47
N ALA A 80 6.00 -5.88 1.19
CA ALA A 80 5.60 -6.75 0.09
C ALA A 80 6.31 -8.12 0.14
N ALA A 81 7.60 -8.14 0.48
CA ALA A 81 8.36 -9.38 0.65
C ALA A 81 7.81 -10.23 1.81
N VAL A 82 7.54 -9.64 2.96
CA VAL A 82 6.96 -10.35 4.12
C VAL A 82 5.58 -10.93 3.78
N LEU A 83 4.73 -10.15 3.13
CA LEU A 83 3.41 -10.62 2.69
C LEU A 83 3.50 -11.71 1.62
N SER A 84 4.46 -11.62 0.69
CA SER A 84 4.71 -12.67 -0.31
C SER A 84 5.14 -13.99 0.34
N VAL A 85 6.06 -13.93 1.31
CA VAL A 85 6.46 -15.11 2.09
C VAL A 85 5.27 -15.68 2.89
N PHE A 86 4.44 -14.83 3.47
CA PHE A 86 3.23 -15.26 4.16
C PHE A 86 2.25 -16.00 3.22
N VAL A 87 2.02 -15.46 2.02
CA VAL A 87 1.19 -16.12 1.00
C VAL A 87 1.81 -17.44 0.55
N MET A 88 3.12 -17.46 0.29
CA MET A 88 3.84 -18.68 -0.07
C MET A 88 3.65 -19.78 0.97
N GLU A 89 3.75 -19.44 2.26
CA GLU A 89 3.56 -20.40 3.34
C GLU A 89 2.11 -20.92 3.43
N MET A 90 1.11 -20.09 3.15
CA MET A 90 -0.29 -20.53 3.05
C MET A 90 -0.49 -21.54 1.92
N VAL A 91 0.06 -21.24 0.73
CA VAL A 91 0.00 -22.12 -0.44
C VAL A 91 0.70 -23.45 -0.18
N ARG A 92 1.84 -23.43 0.54
CA ARG A 92 2.57 -24.64 0.92
C ARG A 92 1.78 -25.55 1.87
N ARG A 93 0.93 -24.98 2.72
CA ARG A 93 0.09 -25.73 3.65
C ARG A 93 -1.11 -26.35 2.97
N ASP A 94 -1.79 -25.61 2.12
CA ASP A 94 -2.94 -26.08 1.35
C ASP A 94 -3.04 -25.35 0.01
N ASN A 95 -2.89 -26.10 -1.08
CA ASN A 95 -2.97 -25.61 -2.45
C ASN A 95 -4.30 -25.96 -3.13
N SER A 96 -5.34 -26.31 -2.35
CA SER A 96 -6.68 -26.52 -2.89
C SER A 96 -7.29 -25.21 -3.41
N PRO A 97 -8.10 -25.22 -4.48
CA PRO A 97 -8.73 -24.01 -5.01
C PRO A 97 -9.54 -23.21 -3.98
N SER A 98 -10.18 -23.91 -3.03
CA SER A 98 -10.91 -23.32 -1.91
C SER A 98 -10.01 -22.56 -0.94
N ALA A 99 -8.83 -23.09 -0.63
CA ALA A 99 -7.87 -22.43 0.26
C ALA A 99 -7.26 -21.19 -0.40
N LEU A 100 -6.90 -21.27 -1.69
CA LEU A 100 -6.36 -20.14 -2.44
C LEU A 100 -7.35 -18.96 -2.51
N ALA A 101 -8.65 -19.25 -2.63
CA ALA A 101 -9.71 -18.23 -2.62
C ALA A 101 -9.81 -17.45 -1.29
N LEU A 102 -9.35 -18.05 -0.18
CA LEU A 102 -9.36 -17.41 1.15
C LEU A 102 -8.13 -16.55 1.43
N VAL A 103 -7.04 -16.69 0.65
CA VAL A 103 -5.79 -15.95 0.86
C VAL A 103 -5.99 -14.42 0.90
N PRO A 104 -6.77 -13.79 0.00
CA PRO A 104 -7.03 -12.35 0.07
C PRO A 104 -7.72 -11.94 1.38
N ALA A 105 -8.58 -12.78 1.94
CA ALA A 105 -9.24 -12.51 3.22
C ALA A 105 -8.21 -12.54 4.36
N TYR A 106 -7.32 -13.53 4.41
CA TYR A 106 -6.24 -13.56 5.41
C TYR A 106 -5.30 -12.36 5.29
N LEU A 107 -4.91 -11.97 4.07
CA LEU A 107 -4.13 -10.75 3.84
C LEU A 107 -4.84 -9.51 4.38
N SER A 108 -6.16 -9.39 4.16
CA SER A 108 -6.92 -8.24 4.66
C SER A 108 -6.89 -8.15 6.20
N VAL A 109 -6.98 -9.28 6.90
CA VAL A 109 -6.89 -9.33 8.37
C VAL A 109 -5.51 -8.91 8.85
N VAL A 110 -4.43 -9.43 8.25
CA VAL A 110 -3.05 -9.05 8.58
C VAL A 110 -2.84 -7.55 8.39
N ILE A 111 -3.32 -6.99 7.27
CA ILE A 111 -3.22 -5.56 6.96
C ILE A 111 -4.01 -4.72 7.97
N LEU A 112 -5.24 -5.11 8.32
CA LEU A 112 -6.07 -4.39 9.29
C LEU A 112 -5.45 -4.39 10.70
N ILE A 113 -4.90 -5.53 11.13
CA ILE A 113 -4.19 -5.62 12.42
C ILE A 113 -2.96 -4.71 12.39
N SER A 114 -2.16 -4.77 11.32
CA SER A 114 -0.98 -3.92 11.15
C SER A 114 -1.35 -2.42 11.16
N ALA A 115 -2.41 -2.04 10.47
CA ALA A 115 -2.92 -0.66 10.46
C ALA A 115 -3.38 -0.23 11.87
N GLY A 116 -4.08 -1.10 12.61
CA GLY A 116 -4.48 -0.84 13.99
C GLY A 116 -3.28 -0.62 14.91
N LEU A 117 -2.23 -1.45 14.78
CA LEU A 117 -0.97 -1.27 15.51
C LEU A 117 -0.27 0.03 15.12
N GLN A 118 -0.29 0.40 13.84
CA GLN A 118 0.29 1.66 13.36
C GLN A 118 -0.43 2.88 13.96
N VAL A 119 -1.77 2.87 13.99
CA VAL A 119 -2.57 3.92 14.64
C VAL A 119 -2.26 3.99 16.12
N LEU A 120 -2.21 2.85 16.82
CA LEU A 120 -1.87 2.80 18.25
C LEU A 120 -0.47 3.37 18.51
N ALA A 121 0.54 2.93 17.77
CA ALA A 121 1.91 3.45 17.90
C ALA A 121 1.99 4.96 17.61
N GLY A 122 1.22 5.44 16.62
CA GLY A 122 1.08 6.86 16.32
C GLY A 122 0.48 7.66 17.48
N THR A 123 -0.59 7.15 18.11
CA THR A 123 -1.24 7.79 19.26
C THR A 123 -0.34 7.83 20.50
N LEU A 124 0.51 6.82 20.67
CA LEU A 124 1.53 6.75 21.73
C LEU A 124 2.78 7.60 21.43
N LYS A 125 2.77 8.37 20.32
CA LYS A 125 3.89 9.22 19.89
C LYS A 125 5.18 8.43 19.63
N GLY A 126 5.09 7.19 19.14
CA GLY A 126 6.24 6.33 18.87
C GLY A 126 7.26 6.91 17.86
N GLY A 127 6.86 7.90 17.07
CA GLY A 127 7.76 8.63 16.16
C GLY A 127 8.57 9.78 16.78
N ARG A 128 8.55 9.97 18.11
CA ARG A 128 9.34 11.01 18.82
C ARG A 128 10.67 10.49 19.39
N ILE A 129 11.13 9.34 18.91
CA ILE A 129 12.43 8.76 19.29
C ILE A 129 13.60 9.47 18.60
#